data_AF-A0A679KBH6-F1
#
_entry.id   AF-A0A679KBH6-F1
#
_cell.length_a   1.000
_cell.length_b   1.000
_cell.length_c   1.000
_cell.angle_alpha   90.00
_cell.angle_beta   90.00
_cell.angle_gamma   90.00
#
_symmetry.space_group_name_H-M   'P 1'
#
loop_
_entity.id
_entity.type
_entity.pdbx_description
1 polymer ?
#
loop_
_entity_poly.entity_id
_entity_poly.type
_entity_poly.pdbx_seq_one_letter_code
_entity_poly.pdbx_strand_id
1 'polypeptide(L)'
;MRFGADSRVDKARLARQDFPMPLDPRMRDSIATTLTDIACEAGDILRRHHGGDCAHVIKPDGTPSSVADIASEKLIFDALRQRYPTIPIVSEESTHDLPPADLFFLVDPLDGTRDFLAGNPDYSVNICLIEGNRPVASAVAGPGIGRVWGAGATAFEAVIHRGRPTTRNAIQVRKVPEDGLVALVSRRHGDTETEACLAGLPIGQRRGVASALKFCLIASGEADIYVRCGPTMEWDTAAGDHVLTTAGGCVIVSSGREITYGHYGIFYRNGPFAALGDPSYTGRLGLPDRGPSLNTVRQGSAAQTTPRV
;
A
#
# COMPACT_ATOMS: atom_id res chain seq x y z
N MET A 1 16.31 17.00 50.99
CA MET A 1 16.66 17.68 49.72
C MET A 1 15.71 17.20 48.64
N ARG A 2 15.09 18.14 47.92
CA ARG A 2 14.20 17.91 46.78
C ARG A 2 14.96 17.27 45.63
N PHE A 3 14.32 16.37 44.87
CA PHE A 3 14.27 16.42 43.40
C PHE A 3 13.02 15.64 42.94
N GLY A 4 11.96 16.41 42.73
CA GLY A 4 10.85 16.02 41.87
C GLY A 4 10.92 16.81 40.57
N ALA A 5 10.21 16.31 39.57
CA ALA A 5 10.01 16.84 38.22
C ALA A 5 11.10 16.46 37.20
N ASP A 6 10.87 15.37 36.44
CA ASP A 6 11.15 15.39 34.99
C ASP A 6 10.44 14.30 34.13
N SER A 7 9.36 13.65 34.59
CA SER A 7 8.69 12.59 33.80
C SER A 7 7.30 12.96 33.27
N ARG A 8 6.80 14.15 33.62
CA ARG A 8 5.48 14.66 33.17
C ARG A 8 5.59 15.72 32.06
N VAL A 9 6.76 16.35 31.89
CA VAL A 9 6.96 17.41 30.89
C VAL A 9 7.11 16.81 29.48
N ASP A 10 7.73 15.62 29.34
CA ASP A 10 7.86 14.95 28.04
C ASP A 10 6.56 14.35 27.50
N LYS A 11 5.68 13.83 28.37
CA LYS A 11 4.37 13.32 27.94
C LYS A 11 3.39 14.43 27.55
N ALA A 12 3.55 15.63 28.10
CA ALA A 12 2.71 16.79 27.76
C ALA A 12 3.08 17.41 26.40
N ARG A 13 4.32 17.26 25.94
CA ARG A 13 4.79 17.80 24.65
C ARG A 13 4.33 16.96 23.43
N LEU A 14 3.96 15.70 23.65
CA LEU A 14 3.47 14.78 22.62
C LEU A 14 1.95 14.90 22.34
N ALA A 15 1.22 15.70 23.13
CA ALA A 15 -0.24 15.78 23.06
C ALA A 15 -0.79 16.77 22.00
N ARG A 16 0.08 17.52 21.30
CA ARG A 16 -0.25 18.33 20.13
C ARG A 16 0.97 18.41 19.21
N GLN A 17 1.21 17.37 18.41
CA GLN A 17 2.12 17.52 17.28
C GLN A 17 1.33 18.19 16.16
N ASP A 18 1.43 19.51 16.08
CA ASP A 18 1.11 20.24 14.85
C ASP A 18 2.24 19.93 13.87
N PHE A 19 1.94 19.13 12.84
CA PHE A 19 2.89 18.85 11.78
C PHE A 19 2.98 20.07 10.86
N PRO A 20 4.18 20.62 10.59
CA PRO A 20 4.34 21.63 9.56
C PRO A 20 3.98 21.03 8.20
N MET A 21 3.16 21.73 7.44
CA MET A 21 2.76 21.34 6.08
C MET A 21 3.32 22.39 5.10
N PRO A 22 4.15 22.01 4.11
CA PRO A 22 4.57 20.65 3.80
C PRO A 22 5.58 20.07 4.80
N LEU A 23 5.52 18.75 5.05
CA LEU A 23 6.50 18.04 5.88
C LEU A 23 7.91 18.20 5.30
N ASP A 24 8.92 18.46 6.14
CA ASP A 24 10.30 18.56 5.67
C ASP A 24 10.88 17.20 5.24
N PRO A 25 11.83 17.16 4.28
CA PRO A 25 12.41 15.92 3.77
C PRO A 25 13.01 14.99 4.84
N ARG A 26 13.64 15.53 5.89
CA ARG A 26 14.26 14.71 6.94
C ARG A 26 13.20 14.08 7.83
N MET A 27 12.12 14.80 8.11
CA MET A 27 10.98 14.26 8.83
C MET A 27 10.29 13.17 8.03
N ARG A 28 10.14 13.32 6.70
CA ARG A 28 9.64 12.25 5.82
C ARG A 28 10.47 10.98 5.93
N ASP A 29 11.80 11.06 5.83
CA ASP A 29 12.70 9.91 5.99
C ASP A 29 12.63 9.28 7.41
N SER A 30 12.49 10.11 8.45
CA SER A 30 12.32 9.64 9.82
C SER A 30 10.97 8.94 10.05
N ILE A 31 9.91 9.41 9.40
CA ILE A 31 8.61 8.75 9.43
C ILE A 31 8.70 7.43 8.68
N ALA A 32 9.24 7.41 7.46
CA ALA A 32 9.45 6.19 6.67
C ALA A 32 10.21 5.10 7.44
N THR A 33 11.26 5.49 8.17
CA THR A 33 11.99 4.63 9.11
C THR A 33 11.05 4.00 10.13
N THR A 34 10.21 4.81 10.77
CA THR A 34 9.28 4.35 11.81
C THR A 34 8.21 3.42 11.21
N LEU A 35 7.65 3.78 10.04
CA LEU A 35 6.67 2.95 9.35
C LEU A 35 7.23 1.60 8.93
N THR A 36 8.51 1.57 8.52
CA THR A 36 9.22 0.33 8.16
C THR A 36 9.32 -0.62 9.35
N ASP A 37 9.65 -0.08 10.55
CA ASP A 37 9.73 -0.89 11.76
C ASP A 37 8.36 -1.46 12.14
N ILE A 38 7.30 -0.64 12.08
CA ILE A 38 5.92 -1.06 12.36
C ILE A 38 5.47 -2.13 11.36
N ALA A 39 5.71 -1.93 10.06
CA ALA A 39 5.34 -2.88 9.01
C ALA A 39 6.07 -4.22 9.16
N CYS A 40 7.34 -4.23 9.60
CA CYS A 40 8.08 -5.46 9.88
C CYS A 40 7.53 -6.20 11.10
N GLU A 41 7.16 -5.49 12.17
CA GLU A 41 6.54 -6.09 13.36
C GLU A 41 5.18 -6.70 13.05
N ALA A 42 4.34 -5.98 12.30
CA ALA A 42 3.05 -6.45 11.82
C ALA A 42 3.21 -7.67 10.89
N GLY A 43 4.17 -7.61 9.95
CA GLY A 43 4.50 -8.72 9.07
C GLY A 43 5.02 -9.97 9.80
N ASP A 44 5.63 -9.81 10.98
CA ASP A 44 6.03 -10.93 11.82
C ASP A 44 4.83 -11.71 12.36
N ILE A 45 3.73 -11.01 12.69
CA ILE A 45 2.47 -11.63 13.08
C ILE A 45 1.94 -12.48 11.92
N LEU A 46 1.82 -11.88 10.73
CA LEU A 46 1.36 -12.59 9.53
C LEU A 46 2.20 -13.84 9.26
N ARG A 47 3.53 -13.71 9.30
CA ARG A 47 4.46 -14.82 9.02
C ARG A 47 4.25 -16.02 9.95
N ARG A 48 3.84 -15.82 11.22
CA ARG A 48 3.56 -16.91 12.16
C ARG A 48 2.31 -17.71 11.81
N HIS A 49 1.39 -17.11 11.06
CA HIS A 49 0.15 -17.75 10.60
C HIS A 49 0.24 -18.26 9.14
N HIS A 50 1.27 -17.84 8.39
CA HIS A 50 1.47 -18.21 6.99
C HIS A 50 1.72 -19.71 6.81
N GLY A 51 1.04 -20.32 5.84
CA GLY A 51 1.17 -21.75 5.53
C GLY A 51 0.54 -22.70 6.56
N GLY A 52 -0.16 -22.17 7.58
CA GLY A 52 -0.92 -22.94 8.55
C GLY A 52 -2.43 -22.74 8.42
N ASP A 53 -3.20 -23.39 9.30
CA ASP A 53 -4.66 -23.21 9.41
C ASP A 53 -4.99 -21.87 10.07
N CYS A 54 -4.90 -20.79 9.27
CA CYS A 54 -5.31 -19.47 9.72
C CYS A 54 -6.84 -19.34 9.66
N ALA A 55 -7.46 -19.19 10.83
CA ALA A 55 -8.90 -18.94 10.92
C ALA A 55 -9.27 -17.66 10.17
N HIS A 56 -10.31 -17.74 9.33
CA HIS A 56 -10.76 -16.64 8.49
C HIS A 56 -12.27 -16.70 8.27
N VAL A 57 -12.82 -15.55 7.90
CA VAL A 57 -14.21 -15.37 7.49
C VAL A 57 -14.25 -14.84 6.07
N ILE A 58 -15.28 -15.21 5.31
CA ILE A 58 -15.53 -14.63 3.98
C ILE A 58 -16.50 -13.46 4.15
N LYS A 59 -16.07 -12.26 3.77
CA LYS A 59 -16.88 -11.03 3.78
C LYS A 59 -17.98 -11.11 2.70
N PRO A 60 -19.04 -10.27 2.78
CA PRO A 60 -20.13 -10.26 1.81
C PRO A 60 -19.71 -10.05 0.35
N ASP A 61 -18.57 -9.40 0.12
CA ASP A 61 -18.00 -9.16 -1.22
C ASP A 61 -17.12 -10.32 -1.73
N GLY A 62 -17.03 -11.42 -0.97
CA GLY A 62 -16.24 -12.61 -1.32
C GLY A 62 -14.74 -12.49 -1.06
N THR A 63 -14.30 -11.44 -0.37
CA THR A 63 -12.93 -11.31 0.12
C THR A 63 -12.78 -12.01 1.49
N PRO A 64 -11.67 -12.72 1.74
CA PRO A 64 -11.39 -13.29 3.06
C PRO A 64 -10.80 -12.23 4.00
N SER A 65 -11.13 -12.30 5.29
CA SER A 65 -10.40 -11.63 6.39
C SER A 65 -10.02 -12.65 7.45
N SER A 66 -8.81 -12.54 7.99
CA SER A 66 -8.20 -13.57 8.84
C SER A 66 -7.89 -13.07 10.25
N VAL A 67 -7.70 -13.99 11.20
CA VAL A 67 -7.25 -13.61 12.55
C VAL A 67 -5.85 -12.97 12.55
N ALA A 68 -5.00 -13.35 11.59
CA ALA A 68 -3.68 -12.76 11.42
C ALA A 68 -3.77 -11.30 10.95
N ASP A 69 -4.71 -11.03 10.05
CA ASP A 69 -5.01 -9.70 9.51
C ASP A 69 -5.50 -8.74 10.62
N ILE A 70 -6.49 -9.17 11.41
CA ILE A 70 -6.99 -8.40 12.57
C ILE A 70 -5.88 -8.12 13.60
N ALA A 71 -5.01 -9.12 13.87
CA ALA A 71 -3.90 -8.95 14.80
C ALA A 71 -2.82 -7.99 14.26
N SER A 72 -2.55 -8.05 12.94
CA SER A 72 -1.67 -7.13 12.22
C SER A 72 -2.21 -5.70 12.31
N GLU A 73 -3.49 -5.49 12.00
CA GLU A 73 -4.14 -4.17 12.08
C GLU A 73 -4.04 -3.58 13.48
N LYS A 74 -4.36 -4.39 14.51
CA LYS A 74 -4.31 -3.93 15.89
C LYS A 74 -2.92 -3.40 16.27
N LEU A 75 -1.85 -4.12 15.91
CA LEU A 75 -0.47 -3.69 16.18
C LEU A 75 -0.16 -2.37 15.48
N ILE A 76 -0.50 -2.25 14.20
CA ILE A 76 -0.28 -1.05 13.40
C ILE A 76 -1.01 0.15 14.03
N PHE A 77 -2.28 -0.02 14.38
CA PHE A 77 -3.12 1.03 14.96
C PHE A 77 -2.58 1.50 16.31
N ASP A 78 -2.22 0.57 17.19
CA ASP A 78 -1.68 0.91 18.51
C ASP A 78 -0.36 1.70 18.34
N ALA A 79 0.53 1.26 17.46
CA ALA A 79 1.82 1.91 17.21
C ALA A 79 1.66 3.31 16.58
N LEU A 80 0.81 3.44 15.54
CA LEU A 80 0.55 4.71 14.88
C LEU A 80 -0.12 5.70 15.85
N ARG A 81 -1.12 5.28 16.64
CA ARG A 81 -1.77 6.15 17.63
C ARG A 81 -0.83 6.58 18.74
N GLN A 82 0.11 5.70 19.14
CA GLN A 82 1.11 6.05 20.14
C GLN A 82 2.10 7.10 19.59
N ARG A 83 2.51 6.99 18.32
CA ARG A 83 3.55 7.83 17.74
C ARG A 83 3.04 9.12 17.10
N TYR A 84 1.84 9.06 16.52
CA TYR A 84 1.19 10.08 15.70
C TYR A 84 -0.29 10.25 16.10
N PRO A 85 -0.58 10.61 17.37
CA PRO A 85 -1.94 10.55 17.93
C PRO A 85 -2.98 11.46 17.24
N THR A 86 -2.53 12.47 16.49
CA THR A 86 -3.39 13.47 15.83
C THR A 86 -3.68 13.14 14.37
N ILE A 87 -2.97 12.18 13.76
CA ILE A 87 -3.13 11.82 12.35
C ILE A 87 -4.18 10.68 12.24
N PRO A 88 -5.29 10.88 11.51
CA PRO A 88 -6.29 9.84 11.32
C PRO A 88 -5.73 8.67 10.50
N ILE A 89 -6.28 7.48 10.74
CA ILE A 89 -5.92 6.25 10.05
C ILE A 89 -7.13 5.76 9.27
N VAL A 90 -6.98 5.62 7.96
CA VAL A 90 -7.93 4.99 7.04
C VAL A 90 -7.38 3.60 6.71
N SER A 91 -8.14 2.56 7.04
CA SER A 91 -7.74 1.16 6.89
C SER A 91 -8.84 0.36 6.20
N GLU A 92 -8.45 -0.71 5.48
CA GLU A 92 -9.37 -1.66 4.86
C GLU A 92 -10.45 -2.16 5.84
N GLU A 93 -10.01 -2.62 7.02
CA GLU A 93 -10.87 -3.41 7.91
C GLU A 93 -11.79 -2.57 8.80
N SER A 94 -11.37 -1.38 9.24
CA SER A 94 -12.02 -0.72 10.38
C SER A 94 -12.45 0.74 10.18
N THR A 95 -11.82 1.49 9.26
CA THR A 95 -11.98 2.96 9.19
C THR A 95 -12.08 3.53 7.78
N HIS A 96 -12.44 2.71 6.78
CA HIS A 96 -12.59 3.13 5.38
C HIS A 96 -13.71 4.17 5.14
N ASP A 97 -14.57 4.44 6.12
CA ASP A 97 -15.64 5.45 6.06
C ASP A 97 -15.26 6.80 6.70
N LEU A 98 -13.98 7.00 7.04
CA LEU A 98 -13.50 8.32 7.50
C LEU A 98 -13.18 9.22 6.31
N PRO A 99 -13.66 10.48 6.27
CA PRO A 99 -13.15 11.48 5.33
C PRO A 99 -11.65 11.74 5.56
N PRO A 100 -10.86 11.96 4.50
CA PRO A 100 -9.43 12.23 4.65
C PRO A 100 -9.23 13.62 5.27
N ALA A 101 -8.24 13.72 6.14
CA ALA A 101 -7.69 15.02 6.56
C ALA A 101 -6.59 15.46 5.58
N ASP A 102 -6.04 16.66 5.77
CA ASP A 102 -4.88 17.11 4.98
C ASP A 102 -3.63 16.26 5.20
N LEU A 103 -3.56 15.55 6.32
CA LEU A 103 -2.52 14.60 6.66
C LEU A 103 -3.18 13.35 7.25
N PHE A 104 -3.04 12.18 6.63
CA PHE A 104 -3.70 10.94 7.06
C PHE A 104 -2.92 9.68 6.66
N PHE A 105 -3.13 8.59 7.40
CA PHE A 105 -2.58 7.28 7.04
C PHE A 105 -3.56 6.48 6.17
N LEU A 106 -3.03 5.82 5.14
CA LEU A 106 -3.64 4.68 4.47
C LEU A 106 -2.92 3.40 4.90
N VAL A 107 -3.69 2.40 5.35
CA VAL A 107 -3.16 1.15 5.89
C VAL A 107 -3.85 -0.04 5.25
N ASP A 108 -3.05 -0.98 4.75
CA ASP A 108 -3.48 -2.34 4.44
C ASP A 108 -2.69 -3.32 5.33
N PRO A 109 -3.33 -3.91 6.36
CA PRO A 109 -2.67 -4.82 7.28
C PRO A 109 -2.31 -6.18 6.67
N LEU A 110 -2.93 -6.57 5.55
CA LEU A 110 -2.64 -7.78 4.78
C LEU A 110 -3.14 -7.64 3.33
N ASP A 111 -2.30 -7.09 2.47
CA ASP A 111 -2.55 -7.10 1.03
C ASP A 111 -2.22 -8.49 0.47
N GLY A 112 -3.17 -9.07 -0.28
CA GLY A 112 -3.02 -10.40 -0.85
C GLY A 112 -3.50 -11.53 0.05
N THR A 113 -4.55 -11.32 0.86
CA THR A 113 -5.11 -12.33 1.78
C THR A 113 -5.37 -13.69 1.13
N ARG A 114 -5.79 -13.74 -0.15
CA ARG A 114 -5.96 -15.01 -0.88
C ARG A 114 -4.66 -15.76 -1.13
N ASP A 115 -3.57 -15.03 -1.43
CA ASP A 115 -2.25 -15.62 -1.62
C ASP A 115 -1.66 -16.04 -0.27
N PHE A 116 -1.83 -15.21 0.77
CA PHE A 116 -1.45 -15.55 2.14
C PHE A 116 -2.12 -16.84 2.64
N LEU A 117 -3.44 -16.95 2.54
CA LEU A 117 -4.19 -18.14 2.96
C LEU A 117 -3.87 -19.38 2.13
N ALA A 118 -3.41 -19.19 0.89
CA ALA A 118 -2.96 -20.28 0.03
C ALA A 118 -1.49 -20.69 0.29
N GLY A 119 -0.80 -20.07 1.25
CA GLY A 119 0.61 -20.35 1.55
C GLY A 119 1.59 -19.73 0.53
N ASN A 120 1.13 -18.87 -0.38
CA ASN A 120 2.02 -18.15 -1.29
C ASN A 120 2.76 -17.02 -0.55
N PRO A 121 4.03 -16.73 -0.87
CA PRO A 121 4.82 -15.74 -0.14
C PRO A 121 4.51 -14.28 -0.54
N ASP A 122 3.71 -14.07 -1.59
CA ASP A 122 3.43 -12.75 -2.15
C ASP A 122 2.23 -12.08 -1.47
N TYR A 123 2.47 -11.57 -0.27
CA TYR A 123 1.55 -10.72 0.47
C TYR A 123 2.35 -9.62 1.15
N SER A 124 1.71 -8.51 1.48
CA SER A 124 2.38 -7.39 2.14
C SER A 124 1.59 -6.72 3.24
N VAL A 125 2.31 -5.98 4.07
CA VAL A 125 1.76 -4.93 4.94
C VAL A 125 2.08 -3.59 4.30
N ASN A 126 1.08 -2.76 4.05
CA ASN A 126 1.23 -1.45 3.43
C ASN A 126 0.87 -0.37 4.44
N ILE A 127 1.78 0.59 4.65
CA ILE A 127 1.53 1.75 5.51
C ILE A 127 2.01 2.99 4.78
N CYS A 128 1.12 3.95 4.57
CA CYS A 128 1.44 5.18 3.85
C CYS A 128 0.89 6.41 4.55
N LEU A 129 1.72 7.43 4.71
CA LEU A 129 1.30 8.77 5.12
C LEU A 129 1.05 9.62 3.87
N ILE A 130 -0.14 10.21 3.80
CA ILE A 130 -0.58 11.08 2.71
C ILE A 130 -0.64 12.52 3.20
N GLU A 131 -0.06 13.45 2.44
CA GLU A 131 -0.17 14.90 2.61
C GLU A 131 -0.92 15.49 1.40
N GLY A 132 -2.07 16.12 1.65
CA GLY A 132 -3.03 16.50 0.63
C GLY A 132 -3.57 15.28 -0.10
N ASN A 133 -3.07 15.02 -1.30
CA ASN A 133 -3.45 13.88 -2.12
C ASN A 133 -2.27 13.01 -2.59
N ARG A 134 -1.06 13.25 -2.04
CA ARG A 134 0.16 12.53 -2.42
C ARG A 134 0.84 11.88 -1.23
N PRO A 135 1.46 10.71 -1.42
CA PRO A 135 2.21 10.07 -0.37
C PRO A 135 3.52 10.83 -0.09
N VAL A 136 3.89 10.88 1.19
CA VAL A 136 5.08 11.61 1.68
C VAL A 136 5.99 10.79 2.59
N ALA A 137 5.49 9.67 3.12
CA ALA A 137 6.30 8.65 3.76
C ALA A 137 5.57 7.30 3.69
N SER A 138 6.26 6.20 3.42
CA SER A 138 5.63 4.89 3.33
C SER A 138 6.54 3.74 3.70
N ALA A 139 5.91 2.58 3.94
CA ALA A 139 6.56 1.29 4.02
C ALA A 139 5.70 0.19 3.39
N VAL A 140 6.36 -0.76 2.73
CA VAL A 140 5.78 -2.01 2.22
C VAL A 140 6.63 -3.16 2.75
N ALA A 141 6.09 -3.99 3.64
CA ALA A 141 6.77 -5.18 4.12
C ALA A 141 6.22 -6.42 3.41
N GLY A 142 7.08 -7.18 2.72
CA GLY A 142 6.78 -8.50 2.17
C GLY A 142 7.38 -9.60 3.05
N PRO A 143 6.75 -9.95 4.19
CA PRO A 143 7.33 -10.90 5.15
C PRO A 143 7.48 -12.32 4.59
N GLY A 144 6.63 -12.74 3.64
CA GLY A 144 6.75 -14.03 2.97
C GLY A 144 8.00 -14.15 2.09
N ILE A 145 8.52 -13.03 1.57
CA ILE A 145 9.77 -12.96 0.81
C ILE A 145 10.94 -12.37 1.61
N GLY A 146 10.72 -12.07 2.90
CA GLY A 146 11.76 -11.56 3.81
C GLY A 146 12.32 -10.19 3.45
N ARG A 147 11.53 -9.31 2.80
CA ARG A 147 11.98 -7.98 2.34
C ARG A 147 11.04 -6.88 2.79
N VAL A 148 11.58 -5.69 3.01
CA VAL A 148 10.81 -4.48 3.29
C VAL A 148 11.38 -3.32 2.48
N TRP A 149 10.49 -2.45 2.02
CA TRP A 149 10.80 -1.21 1.34
C TRP A 149 10.23 -0.04 2.11
N GLY A 150 10.93 1.08 2.09
CA GLY A 150 10.48 2.32 2.70
C GLY A 150 10.86 3.51 1.84
N ALA A 151 10.05 4.56 1.89
CA ALA A 151 10.33 5.80 1.19
C ALA A 151 9.89 7.02 1.98
N GLY A 152 10.74 8.05 1.98
CA GLY A 152 10.43 9.40 2.44
C GLY A 152 10.87 10.41 1.37
N ALA A 153 11.93 11.16 1.63
CA ALA A 153 12.63 11.90 0.57
C ALA A 153 13.55 11.00 -0.26
N THR A 154 13.96 9.86 0.30
CA THR A 154 14.72 8.81 -0.38
C THR A 154 14.04 7.45 -0.25
N ALA A 155 14.30 6.54 -1.20
CA ALA A 155 13.77 5.20 -1.19
C ALA A 155 14.87 4.19 -0.82
N PHE A 156 14.49 3.16 -0.07
CA PHE A 156 15.40 2.08 0.32
C PHE A 156 14.69 0.73 0.42
N GLU A 157 15.49 -0.33 0.48
CA GLU A 157 15.07 -1.67 0.84
C GLU A 157 15.93 -2.26 1.97
N ALA A 158 15.41 -3.27 2.68
CA ALA A 158 16.15 -4.05 3.65
C ALA A 158 15.62 -5.49 3.72
N VAL A 159 16.48 -6.42 4.17
CA VAL A 159 16.04 -7.76 4.55
C VAL A 159 15.34 -7.70 5.90
N ILE A 160 14.24 -8.44 6.08
CA ILE A 160 13.54 -8.61 7.34
C ILE A 160 14.20 -9.74 8.13
N HIS A 161 14.67 -9.44 9.34
CA HIS A 161 15.18 -10.43 10.29
C HIS A 161 14.44 -10.31 11.61
N ARG A 162 13.70 -11.37 12.00
CA ARG A 162 12.94 -11.44 13.27
C ARG A 162 12.02 -10.22 13.49
N GLY A 163 11.25 -9.85 12.46
CA GLY A 163 10.30 -8.74 12.52
C GLY A 163 10.95 -7.36 12.54
N ARG A 164 12.23 -7.23 12.14
CA ARG A 164 12.95 -5.96 12.07
C ARG A 164 13.67 -5.81 10.72
N PRO A 165 13.78 -4.58 10.17
CA PRO A 165 14.65 -4.34 9.04
C PRO A 165 16.12 -4.49 9.45
N THR A 166 16.93 -5.03 8.55
CA THR A 166 18.38 -5.05 8.66
C THR A 166 18.97 -3.73 8.10
N THR A 167 20.18 -3.79 7.51
CA THR A 167 20.80 -2.62 6.88
C THR A 167 19.98 -2.20 5.67
N ARG A 168 19.71 -0.89 5.57
CA ARG A 168 18.94 -0.30 4.48
C ARG A 168 19.86 0.07 3.32
N ASN A 169 19.48 -0.33 2.12
CA ASN A 169 20.19 -0.02 0.89
C ASN A 169 19.33 0.89 0.04
N ALA A 170 19.91 1.96 -0.50
CA ALA A 170 19.21 2.83 -1.44
C ALA A 170 18.79 2.04 -2.69
N ILE A 171 17.61 2.33 -3.21
CA ILE A 171 17.08 1.71 -4.43
C ILE A 171 16.79 2.75 -5.49
N GLN A 172 16.81 2.29 -6.73
CA GLN A 172 16.56 3.08 -7.91
C GLN A 172 16.00 2.15 -9.00
N VAL A 173 15.08 2.67 -9.81
CA VAL A 173 14.61 2.00 -11.03
C VAL A 173 15.78 1.77 -12.01
N ARG A 174 15.72 0.67 -12.76
CA ARG A 174 16.75 0.36 -13.76
C ARG A 174 16.42 0.98 -15.12
N LYS A 175 17.43 1.02 -16.00
CA LYS A 175 17.19 1.15 -17.44
C LYS A 175 16.55 -0.13 -17.97
N VAL A 176 15.59 0.01 -18.89
CA VAL A 176 14.95 -1.13 -19.56
C VAL A 176 16.00 -1.99 -20.27
N PRO A 177 15.97 -3.33 -20.07
CA PRO A 177 16.86 -4.28 -20.77
C PRO A 177 16.71 -4.25 -22.30
N GLU A 178 17.75 -4.68 -23.01
CA GLU A 178 17.75 -4.72 -24.49
C GLU A 178 16.75 -5.73 -25.07
N ASP A 179 16.49 -6.82 -24.34
CA ASP A 179 15.52 -7.86 -24.70
C ASP A 179 14.06 -7.46 -24.37
N GLY A 180 13.85 -6.28 -23.80
CA GLY A 180 12.54 -5.68 -23.57
C GLY A 180 12.16 -5.51 -22.11
N LEU A 181 10.94 -5.03 -21.89
CA LEU A 181 10.36 -4.80 -20.57
C LEU A 181 10.04 -6.13 -19.88
N VAL A 182 10.29 -6.19 -18.58
CA VAL A 182 9.79 -7.23 -17.68
C VAL A 182 8.48 -6.74 -17.06
N ALA A 183 7.37 -7.33 -17.52
CA ALA A 183 6.04 -7.03 -17.02
C ALA A 183 5.67 -7.89 -15.81
N LEU A 184 5.26 -7.24 -14.72
CA LEU A 184 4.66 -7.90 -13.56
C LEU A 184 3.15 -8.03 -13.77
N VAL A 185 2.69 -9.27 -13.82
CA VAL A 185 1.28 -9.61 -14.01
C VAL A 185 0.71 -10.24 -12.74
N SER A 186 -0.59 -10.08 -12.52
CA SER A 186 -1.24 -10.73 -11.39
C SER A 186 -1.24 -12.25 -11.57
N ARG A 187 -0.81 -12.99 -10.54
CA ARG A 187 -0.83 -14.47 -10.55
C ARG A 187 -2.24 -15.04 -10.76
N ARG A 188 -3.27 -14.36 -10.23
CA ARG A 188 -4.65 -14.86 -10.16
C ARG A 188 -5.65 -14.05 -11.01
N HIS A 189 -5.23 -12.88 -11.49
CA HIS A 189 -6.12 -11.91 -12.15
C HIS A 189 -5.48 -11.34 -13.42
N GLY A 190 -5.22 -12.22 -14.39
CA GLY A 190 -5.00 -11.76 -15.77
C GLY A 190 -6.35 -11.38 -16.35
N ASP A 191 -6.58 -10.08 -16.56
CA ASP A 191 -7.75 -9.59 -17.29
C ASP A 191 -7.35 -9.16 -18.71
N THR A 192 -8.27 -9.35 -19.66
CA THR A 192 -8.05 -9.08 -21.09
C THR A 192 -7.64 -7.62 -21.34
N GLU A 193 -8.07 -6.70 -20.49
CA GLU A 193 -7.76 -5.28 -20.63
C GLU A 193 -6.33 -4.95 -20.23
N THR A 194 -5.82 -5.59 -19.17
CA THR A 194 -4.42 -5.51 -18.76
C THR A 194 -3.53 -6.07 -19.87
N GLU A 195 -3.89 -7.20 -20.48
CA GLU A 195 -3.13 -7.72 -21.64
C GLU A 195 -3.22 -6.78 -22.85
N ALA A 196 -4.37 -6.15 -23.11
CA ALA A 196 -4.52 -5.17 -24.18
C ALA A 196 -3.61 -3.94 -23.97
N CYS A 197 -3.49 -3.47 -22.72
CA CYS A 197 -2.56 -2.38 -22.37
C CYS A 197 -1.10 -2.75 -22.62
N LEU A 198 -0.73 -4.01 -22.34
CA LEU A 198 0.64 -4.50 -22.51
C LEU A 198 0.99 -4.83 -23.96
N ALA A 199 0.01 -5.10 -24.83
CA ALA A 199 0.22 -5.53 -26.21
C ALA A 199 0.99 -4.50 -27.08
N GLY A 200 0.89 -3.21 -26.77
CA GLY A 200 1.59 -2.13 -27.47
C GLY A 200 3.05 -1.91 -27.03
N LEU A 201 3.55 -2.71 -26.08
CA LEU A 201 4.84 -2.52 -25.46
C LEU A 201 5.83 -3.65 -25.84
N PRO A 202 7.14 -3.37 -25.88
CA PRO A 202 8.16 -4.38 -26.14
C PRO A 202 8.38 -5.26 -24.91
N ILE A 203 7.41 -6.13 -24.58
CA ILE A 203 7.50 -7.03 -23.42
C ILE A 203 8.40 -8.23 -23.77
N GLY A 204 9.56 -8.32 -23.12
CA GLY A 204 10.49 -9.45 -23.25
C GLY A 204 10.18 -10.59 -22.28
N GLN A 205 9.73 -10.25 -21.07
CA GLN A 205 9.42 -11.22 -20.02
C GLN A 205 8.14 -10.85 -19.26
N ARG A 206 7.40 -11.87 -18.80
CA ARG A 206 6.31 -11.72 -17.83
C ARG A 206 6.63 -12.48 -16.54
N ARG A 207 6.36 -11.88 -15.38
CA ARG A 207 6.56 -12.49 -14.06
C ARG A 207 5.29 -12.32 -13.21
N GLY A 208 4.75 -13.43 -12.71
CA GLY A 208 3.53 -13.44 -11.89
C GLY A 208 3.82 -13.08 -10.43
N VAL A 209 3.32 -11.94 -9.96
CA VAL A 209 3.51 -11.43 -8.59
C VAL A 209 2.19 -10.86 -8.05
N ALA A 210 1.82 -11.20 -6.81
CA ALA A 210 0.63 -10.65 -6.16
C ALA A 210 0.93 -9.38 -5.36
N SER A 211 -0.13 -8.69 -4.90
CA SER A 211 -0.02 -7.56 -3.94
C SER A 211 0.84 -6.35 -4.42
N ALA A 212 1.02 -5.34 -3.58
CA ALA A 212 1.81 -4.13 -3.73
C ALA A 212 3.32 -4.40 -3.95
N LEU A 213 3.78 -5.63 -3.72
CA LEU A 213 5.16 -6.06 -4.01
C LEU A 213 5.58 -5.72 -5.45
N LYS A 214 4.63 -5.67 -6.39
CA LYS A 214 4.91 -5.30 -7.78
C LYS A 214 5.55 -3.91 -7.93
N PHE A 215 5.06 -2.91 -7.18
CA PHE A 215 5.66 -1.58 -7.21
C PHE A 215 7.11 -1.62 -6.69
N CYS A 216 7.33 -2.36 -5.61
CA CYS A 216 8.63 -2.44 -4.94
C CYS A 216 9.69 -3.17 -5.79
N LEU A 217 9.28 -4.21 -6.52
CA LEU A 217 10.16 -4.91 -7.45
C LEU A 217 10.58 -4.03 -8.64
N ILE A 218 9.68 -3.15 -9.12
CA ILE A 218 10.04 -2.14 -10.14
C ILE A 218 10.99 -1.10 -9.53
N ALA A 219 10.69 -0.60 -8.33
CA ALA A 219 11.52 0.37 -7.61
C ALA A 219 12.94 -0.15 -7.32
N SER A 220 13.09 -1.47 -7.16
CA SER A 220 14.37 -2.15 -6.95
C SER A 220 15.08 -2.53 -8.26
N GLY A 221 14.55 -2.12 -9.41
CA GLY A 221 15.13 -2.41 -10.72
C GLY A 221 15.04 -3.89 -11.13
N GLU A 222 14.11 -4.67 -10.57
CA GLU A 222 13.93 -6.08 -10.93
C GLU A 222 12.87 -6.29 -12.02
N ALA A 223 12.01 -5.31 -12.25
CA ALA A 223 11.03 -5.29 -13.31
C ALA A 223 10.79 -3.87 -13.81
N ASP A 224 10.00 -3.72 -14.86
CA ASP A 224 9.89 -2.42 -15.55
C ASP A 224 8.45 -1.90 -15.61
N ILE A 225 7.45 -2.78 -15.58
CA ILE A 225 6.04 -2.35 -15.70
C ILE A 225 5.06 -3.23 -14.94
N TYR A 226 4.05 -2.60 -14.36
CA TYR A 226 2.87 -3.24 -13.77
C TYR A 226 1.62 -2.45 -14.18
N VAL A 227 0.71 -3.08 -14.91
CA VAL A 227 -0.60 -2.50 -15.28
C VAL A 227 -1.70 -3.21 -14.51
N ARG A 228 -2.71 -2.44 -14.08
CA ARG A 228 -3.90 -2.97 -13.41
C ARG A 228 -5.16 -2.26 -13.90
N CYS A 229 -6.04 -3.01 -14.54
CA CYS A 229 -7.35 -2.51 -14.96
C CYS A 229 -8.50 -2.95 -14.03
N GLY A 230 -8.35 -4.09 -13.36
CA GLY A 230 -9.27 -4.56 -12.32
C GLY A 230 -9.25 -3.70 -11.04
N PRO A 231 -10.26 -3.83 -10.17
CA PRO A 231 -10.42 -3.00 -8.99
C PRO A 231 -9.23 -3.15 -8.03
N THR A 232 -8.86 -2.03 -7.40
CA THR A 232 -7.94 -1.92 -6.25
C THR A 232 -8.40 -0.76 -5.37
N MET A 233 -7.92 -0.74 -4.14
CA MET A 233 -8.14 0.32 -3.17
C MET A 233 -6.88 1.18 -3.03
N GLU A 234 -7.05 2.38 -2.52
CA GLU A 234 -5.94 3.32 -2.32
C GLU A 234 -4.89 2.77 -1.33
N TRP A 235 -5.30 2.04 -0.29
CA TRP A 235 -4.38 1.39 0.65
C TRP A 235 -3.56 0.25 0.02
N ASP A 236 -4.02 -0.37 -1.07
CA ASP A 236 -3.25 -1.36 -1.84
C ASP A 236 -2.10 -0.72 -2.66
N THR A 237 -2.18 0.59 -2.92
CA THR A 237 -1.36 1.24 -3.96
C THR A 237 -0.49 2.37 -3.43
N ALA A 238 -0.97 3.17 -2.47
CA ALA A 238 -0.30 4.39 -2.04
C ALA A 238 1.13 4.17 -1.54
N ALA A 239 1.33 3.13 -0.72
CA ALA A 239 2.66 2.84 -0.18
C ALA A 239 3.64 2.44 -1.30
N GLY A 240 3.19 1.60 -2.24
CA GLY A 240 3.96 1.14 -3.39
C GLY A 240 4.25 2.26 -4.40
N ASP A 241 3.27 3.11 -4.69
CA ASP A 241 3.44 4.32 -5.51
C ASP A 241 4.57 5.19 -4.97
N HIS A 242 4.56 5.48 -3.66
CA HIS A 242 5.57 6.32 -3.06
C HIS A 242 6.98 5.72 -3.14
N VAL A 243 7.10 4.41 -2.88
CA VAL A 243 8.37 3.69 -3.03
C VAL A 243 8.89 3.79 -4.47
N LEU A 244 8.02 3.57 -5.46
CA LEU A 244 8.39 3.60 -6.87
C LEU A 244 8.75 5.01 -7.36
N THR A 245 7.91 6.00 -7.09
CA THR A 245 8.13 7.39 -7.52
C THR A 245 9.38 8.00 -6.90
N THR A 246 9.64 7.70 -5.62
CA THR A 246 10.86 8.14 -4.94
C THR A 246 12.12 7.44 -5.48
N ALA A 247 11.98 6.21 -5.99
CA ALA A 247 13.06 5.48 -6.68
C ALA A 247 13.27 5.91 -8.15
N GLY A 248 12.49 6.88 -8.66
CA GLY A 248 12.61 7.45 -10.01
C GLY A 248 11.62 6.92 -11.05
N GLY A 249 10.67 6.07 -10.66
CA GLY A 249 9.58 5.61 -11.52
C GLY A 249 8.37 6.54 -11.52
N CYS A 250 7.24 6.07 -12.05
CA CYS A 250 5.97 6.78 -12.01
C CYS A 250 4.77 5.83 -11.89
N VAL A 251 3.66 6.33 -11.32
CA VAL A 251 2.35 5.66 -11.37
C VAL A 251 1.33 6.62 -11.96
N ILE A 252 0.72 6.22 -13.08
CA ILE A 252 -0.20 7.05 -13.85
C ILE A 252 -1.58 6.39 -14.02
N VAL A 253 -2.59 7.22 -14.22
CA VAL A 253 -3.96 6.81 -14.60
C VAL A 253 -4.22 7.05 -16.09
N SER A 254 -5.42 6.75 -16.59
CA SER A 254 -5.82 6.89 -18.01
C SER A 254 -5.50 8.27 -18.62
N SER A 255 -5.64 9.34 -17.83
CA SER A 255 -5.33 10.70 -18.28
C SER A 255 -3.83 10.98 -18.49
N GLY A 256 -2.94 10.03 -18.19
CA GLY A 256 -1.48 10.20 -18.17
C GLY A 256 -0.97 11.01 -16.96
N ARG A 257 -1.87 11.56 -16.14
CA ARG A 257 -1.53 12.20 -14.88
C ARG A 257 -1.15 11.15 -13.85
N GLU A 258 -0.36 11.58 -12.88
CA GLU A 258 -0.05 10.75 -11.74
C GLU A 258 -1.32 10.38 -10.95
N ILE A 259 -1.32 9.20 -10.35
CA ILE A 259 -2.39 8.77 -9.44
C ILE A 259 -2.44 9.69 -8.20
N THR A 260 -3.63 9.87 -7.63
CA THR A 260 -3.87 10.67 -6.43
C THR A 260 -4.61 9.84 -5.38
N TYR A 261 -4.64 10.33 -4.15
CA TYR A 261 -5.22 9.65 -2.99
C TYR A 261 -6.14 10.59 -2.20
N GLY A 262 -6.98 10.03 -1.34
CA GLY A 262 -8.00 10.75 -0.57
C GLY A 262 -9.37 10.78 -1.25
N HIS A 263 -9.70 9.84 -2.15
CA HIS A 263 -10.97 9.88 -2.88
C HIS A 263 -12.13 9.25 -2.08
N TYR A 264 -12.53 9.91 -0.99
CA TYR A 264 -13.63 9.46 -0.15
C TYR A 264 -14.96 9.28 -0.91
N GLY A 265 -15.26 10.17 -1.86
CA GLY A 265 -16.51 10.12 -2.64
C GLY A 265 -16.69 8.88 -3.53
N ILE A 266 -15.62 8.12 -3.77
CA ILE A 266 -15.63 6.85 -4.49
C ILE A 266 -15.13 5.69 -3.59
N PHE A 267 -15.23 5.87 -2.27
CA PHE A 267 -14.84 4.91 -1.25
C PHE A 267 -13.39 4.43 -1.38
N TYR A 268 -12.46 5.35 -1.67
CA TYR A 268 -11.03 5.04 -1.80
C TYR A 268 -10.72 3.96 -2.86
N ARG A 269 -11.57 3.86 -3.90
CA ARG A 269 -11.35 2.94 -5.03
C ARG A 269 -10.48 3.61 -6.09
N ASN A 270 -9.55 2.84 -6.64
CA ASN A 270 -8.77 3.25 -7.80
C ASN A 270 -9.43 2.83 -9.12
N GLY A 271 -9.27 3.67 -10.13
CA GLY A 271 -9.46 3.29 -11.53
C GLY A 271 -8.25 2.52 -12.08
N PRO A 272 -8.24 2.22 -13.39
CA PRO A 272 -7.08 1.64 -14.06
C PRO A 272 -5.82 2.49 -13.91
N PHE A 273 -4.69 1.85 -13.63
CA PHE A 273 -3.39 2.51 -13.51
C PHE A 273 -2.26 1.69 -14.13
N ALA A 274 -1.13 2.36 -14.36
CA ALA A 274 0.14 1.75 -14.71
C ALA A 274 1.27 2.30 -13.85
N ALA A 275 2.08 1.39 -13.32
CA ALA A 275 3.34 1.67 -12.63
C ALA A 275 4.49 1.34 -13.57
N LEU A 276 5.41 2.27 -13.79
CA LEU A 276 6.53 2.15 -14.71
C LEU A 276 7.85 2.54 -14.04
N GLY A 277 8.91 1.78 -14.34
CA GLY A 277 10.27 2.15 -14.01
C GLY A 277 10.84 3.23 -14.93
N ASP A 278 10.34 3.32 -16.17
CA ASP A 278 10.76 4.31 -17.16
C ASP A 278 9.53 5.14 -17.65
N PRO A 279 9.41 6.41 -17.22
CA PRO A 279 8.31 7.28 -17.62
C PRO A 279 8.18 7.55 -19.13
N SER A 280 9.22 7.29 -19.93
CA SER A 280 9.15 7.48 -21.39
C SER A 280 8.15 6.54 -22.09
N TYR A 281 7.74 5.46 -21.43
CA TYR A 281 6.75 4.51 -21.94
C TYR A 281 5.30 4.93 -21.67
N THR A 282 5.06 5.96 -20.85
CA THR A 282 3.70 6.41 -20.49
C THR A 282 2.83 6.69 -21.72
N GLY A 283 3.36 7.37 -22.73
CA GLY A 283 2.64 7.69 -23.97
C GLY A 283 2.31 6.50 -24.89
N ARG A 284 2.80 5.30 -24.57
CA ARG A 284 2.50 4.06 -25.31
C ARG A 284 1.41 3.21 -24.68
N LEU A 285 0.95 3.58 -23.49
CA LEU A 285 -0.08 2.86 -22.76
C LEU A 285 -1.49 3.30 -23.16
N GLY A 286 -2.34 2.32 -23.48
CA GLY A 286 -3.77 2.53 -23.71
C GLY A 286 -4.61 2.13 -22.50
N LEU A 287 -4.47 2.84 -21.38
CA LEU A 287 -5.27 2.57 -20.18
C LEU A 287 -6.75 2.90 -20.43
N PRO A 288 -7.71 2.04 -20.01
CA PRO A 288 -9.13 2.31 -20.19
C PRO A 288 -9.55 3.60 -19.48
N ASP A 289 -10.25 4.48 -20.19
CA ASP A 289 -10.71 5.75 -19.66
C ASP A 289 -12.05 5.59 -18.91
N ARG A 290 -11.98 4.97 -17.74
CA ARG A 290 -13.11 4.87 -16.82
C ARG A 290 -12.64 4.95 -15.37
N GLY A 291 -13.44 5.63 -14.55
CA GLY A 291 -13.24 5.62 -13.10
C GLY A 291 -13.47 4.23 -12.49
N PRO A 292 -13.23 4.07 -11.17
CA PRO A 292 -13.52 2.82 -10.48
C PRO A 292 -14.95 2.36 -10.73
N SER A 293 -15.14 1.06 -11.02
CA SER A 293 -16.47 0.49 -11.18
C SER A 293 -17.23 0.53 -9.85
N LEU A 294 -18.25 1.39 -9.76
CA LEU A 294 -19.11 1.53 -8.57
C LEU A 294 -20.13 0.38 -8.42
N ASN A 295 -20.26 -0.50 -9.42
CA ASN A 295 -21.38 -1.43 -9.55
C ASN A 295 -21.31 -2.72 -8.71
N THR A 296 -20.35 -2.88 -7.79
CA THR A 296 -20.18 -4.18 -7.11
C THR A 296 -20.78 -4.31 -5.70
N VAL A 297 -21.35 -3.27 -5.08
CA VAL A 297 -22.19 -3.45 -3.86
C VAL A 297 -23.24 -2.34 -3.75
N ARG A 298 -24.46 -2.58 -4.24
CA ARG A 298 -25.71 -1.93 -3.77
C ARG A 298 -26.96 -2.59 -4.37
N GLN A 299 -27.16 -3.88 -4.06
CA GLN A 299 -28.51 -4.45 -4.01
C GLN A 299 -28.62 -5.29 -2.75
N GLY A 300 -29.13 -4.68 -1.69
CA GLY A 300 -29.26 -5.35 -0.39
C GLY A 300 -29.60 -4.43 0.77
N SER A 301 -30.57 -3.52 0.59
CA SER A 301 -31.38 -2.97 1.71
C SER A 301 -32.46 -2.05 1.14
N ALA A 302 -33.53 -2.66 0.66
CA ALA A 302 -34.83 -2.01 0.56
C ALA A 302 -35.88 -3.09 0.87
N ALA A 303 -35.83 -3.64 2.09
CA ALA A 303 -36.94 -4.40 2.61
C ALA A 303 -38.03 -3.41 3.03
N GLN A 304 -39.07 -3.37 2.20
CA GLN A 304 -40.32 -2.66 2.44
C GLN A 304 -40.92 -3.13 3.76
N THR A 305 -41.01 -2.23 4.74
CA THR A 305 -41.96 -2.36 5.85
C THR A 305 -43.29 -1.77 5.41
N THR A 306 -44.20 -2.63 4.95
CA THR A 306 -45.64 -2.34 4.98
C THR A 306 -46.21 -2.85 6.30
N PRO A 307 -46.90 -2.03 7.10
CA PRO A 307 -47.65 -2.51 8.24
C PRO A 307 -48.98 -3.09 7.73
N ARG A 308 -49.30 -4.33 8.10
CA ARG A 308 -50.68 -4.81 8.07
C ARG A 308 -51.28 -4.62 9.46
N VAL A 309 -52.44 -3.97 9.43
CA VAL A 309 -53.45 -3.85 10.50
C VAL A 309 -53.90 -5.22 10.96
#